data_AF-A0AAV2PMJ6-F1
#
_entry.id   AF-A0AAV2PMJ6-F1
#
_cell.length_a   1.000
_cell.length_b   1.000
_cell.length_c   1.000
_cell.angle_alpha   90.00
_cell.angle_beta   90.00
_cell.angle_gamma   90.00
#
_symmetry.space_group_name_H-M   'P 1'
#
loop_
_entity.id
_entity.type
_entity.pdbx_description
1 polymer ?
#
loop_
_entity_poly.entity_id
_entity_poly.type
_entity_poly.pdbx_seq_one_letter_code
_entity_poly.pdbx_strand_id
1 'polypeptide(L)'
;KATFSLMIKDRQLNLSVEVFIELFERLIIPILLYGSEIWGYGNIKQLQVMANNFMRKMLKFHKSTPVCMLIGELGLKNISEYIENRMLNFWCNIATGDDSKIS
;
A
#
# COMPACT_ATOMS: atom_id res chain seq x y z
N LYS A 1 -5.12 -12.99 3.78
CA LYS A 1 -4.20 -14.13 3.47
C LYS A 1 -2.80 -13.62 3.15
N ALA A 2 -2.63 -12.70 2.19
CA ALA A 2 -1.30 -12.17 1.80
C ALA A 2 -0.46 -11.59 2.97
N THR A 3 -1.04 -10.73 3.81
CA THR A 3 -0.34 -10.13 4.98
C THR A 3 0.15 -11.17 5.98
N PHE A 4 -0.65 -12.22 6.23
CA PHE A 4 -0.28 -13.31 7.14
C PHE A 4 0.86 -14.16 6.57
N SER A 5 0.79 -14.50 5.27
CA SER A 5 1.86 -15.21 4.58
C SER A 5 3.18 -14.43 4.60
N LEU A 6 3.12 -13.11 4.42
CA LEU A 6 4.29 -12.24 4.50
C LEU A 6 4.90 -12.24 5.92
N MET A 7 4.08 -12.13 6.98
CA MET A 7 4.56 -12.21 8.37
C MET A 7 5.22 -13.55 8.72
N ILE A 8 4.72 -14.66 8.18
CA ILE A 8 5.36 -15.96 8.39
C ILE A 8 6.75 -15.99 7.74
N LYS A 9 6.84 -15.55 6.48
CA LYS A 9 8.12 -15.52 5.75
C LYS A 9 9.13 -14.59 6.41
N ASP A 10 8.68 -13.42 6.88
CA ASP A 10 9.49 -12.47 7.62
C ASP A 10 10.14 -13.10 8.86
N ARG A 11 9.35 -13.85 9.65
CA ARG A 11 9.84 -14.57 10.83
C ARG A 11 10.77 -15.74 10.50
N GLN A 12 10.56 -16.41 9.37
CA GLN A 12 11.38 -17.54 8.94
C GLN A 12 12.73 -17.10 8.38
N LEU A 13 12.74 -15.97 7.67
CA LEU A 13 13.90 -15.49 6.92
C LEU A 13 14.66 -14.37 7.64
N ASN A 14 14.14 -13.84 8.76
CA ASN A 14 14.67 -12.68 9.48
C ASN A 14 15.02 -11.53 8.51
N LEU A 15 14.02 -11.10 7.74
CA LEU A 15 14.22 -10.09 6.70
C LEU A 15 14.68 -8.76 7.32
N SER A 16 15.53 -8.03 6.58
CA SER A 16 15.81 -6.63 6.93
C SER A 16 14.55 -5.79 6.75
N VAL A 17 14.47 -4.70 7.51
CA VAL A 17 13.33 -3.78 7.48
C VAL A 17 13.09 -3.23 6.07
N GLU A 18 14.16 -2.88 5.36
CA GLU A 18 14.11 -2.37 3.99
C GLU A 18 13.48 -3.37 3.01
N VAL A 19 13.94 -4.62 3.02
CA VAL A 19 13.40 -5.68 2.15
C VAL A 19 11.93 -5.95 2.46
N PHE A 20 11.54 -5.91 3.73
CA PHE A 20 10.16 -6.08 4.10
C PHE A 20 9.27 -4.94 3.60
N ILE A 21 9.72 -3.70 3.72
CA ILE A 21 9.00 -2.52 3.20
C ILE A 21 8.80 -2.68 1.70
N GLU A 22 9.86 -3.05 0.97
CA GLU A 22 9.77 -3.29 -0.47
C GLU A 22 8.76 -4.40 -0.81
N LEU A 23 8.79 -5.53 -0.08
CA LEU A 23 7.83 -6.61 -0.27
C LEU A 23 6.40 -6.18 0.04
N PHE A 24 6.20 -5.34 1.06
CA PHE A 24 4.90 -4.78 1.38
C PHE A 24 4.37 -3.91 0.23
N GLU A 25 5.21 -3.02 -0.30
CA GLU A 25 4.85 -2.15 -1.43
C GLU A 25 4.60 -2.93 -2.72
N ARG A 26 5.35 -4.00 -2.98
CA ARG A 26 5.22 -4.78 -4.22
C ARG A 26 4.12 -5.84 -4.18
N LEU A 27 3.82 -6.40 -3.01
CA LEU A 27 2.85 -7.49 -2.88
C LEU A 27 1.52 -7.02 -2.30
N ILE A 28 1.56 -6.24 -1.21
CA ILE A 28 0.34 -5.91 -0.46
C ILE A 28 -0.38 -4.72 -1.05
N ILE A 29 0.35 -3.64 -1.41
CA ILE A 29 -0.27 -2.43 -1.98
C ILE A 29 -1.07 -2.74 -3.25
N PRO A 30 -0.61 -3.55 -4.22
CA PRO A 30 -1.40 -3.84 -5.41
C PRO A 30 -2.68 -4.61 -5.13
N ILE A 31 -2.65 -5.53 -4.16
CA ILE A 31 -3.83 -6.30 -3.73
C ILE A 31 -4.82 -5.38 -3.00
N LEU A 32 -4.30 -4.47 -2.17
CA LEU A 32 -5.09 -3.53 -1.39
C LEU A 32 -5.80 -2.50 -2.28
N LEU A 33 -5.10 -2.07 -3.33
CA LEU A 33 -5.54 -1.02 -4.27
C LEU A 33 -6.16 -1.59 -5.55
N TYR A 34 -6.58 -2.85 -5.52
CA TYR A 34 -7.30 -3.43 -6.63
C TYR A 34 -8.64 -2.70 -6.81
N GLY A 35 -8.88 -2.15 -8.00
CA GLY A 35 -10.07 -1.37 -8.31
C GLY A 35 -10.09 0.06 -7.76
N SER A 36 -8.99 0.54 -7.18
CA SER A 36 -8.91 1.91 -6.66
C SER A 36 -8.97 2.98 -7.76
N GLU A 37 -8.70 2.62 -9.01
CA GLU A 37 -8.75 3.53 -10.17
C GLU A 37 -10.17 4.07 -10.42
N ILE A 38 -11.17 3.23 -10.18
CA ILE A 38 -12.59 3.55 -10.38
C ILE A 38 -13.24 3.93 -9.04
N TRP A 39 -12.95 3.18 -7.97
CA TRP A 39 -13.64 3.33 -6.66
C TRP A 39 -12.80 4.03 -5.58
N GLY A 40 -11.63 4.58 -5.93
CA GLY A 40 -10.68 5.17 -4.99
C GLY A 40 -11.15 6.44 -4.29
N TYR A 41 -12.22 7.08 -4.76
CA TYR A 41 -12.79 8.30 -4.16
C TYR A 41 -13.56 8.04 -2.85
N GLY A 42 -13.72 6.78 -2.44
CA GLY A 42 -14.45 6.38 -1.23
C GLY A 42 -13.70 6.62 0.09
N ASN A 43 -14.18 6.00 1.16
CA ASN A 43 -13.59 6.14 2.50
C ASN A 43 -12.30 5.30 2.64
N ILE A 44 -11.14 5.92 2.41
CA ILE A 44 -9.81 5.29 2.47
C ILE A 44 -9.32 5.07 3.93
N LYS A 45 -9.99 5.66 4.93
CA LYS A 45 -9.52 5.63 6.33
C LYS A 45 -9.30 4.21 6.86
N GLN A 46 -10.17 3.27 6.50
CA GLN A 46 -10.05 1.87 6.92
C GLN A 46 -8.82 1.19 6.33
N LEU A 47 -8.49 1.47 5.06
CA LEU A 47 -7.31 0.96 4.38
C LEU A 47 -6.03 1.50 5.05
N GLN A 48 -6.00 2.81 5.35
CA GLN A 48 -4.89 3.44 6.06
C GLN A 48 -4.68 2.82 7.44
N VAL A 49 -5.75 2.62 8.21
CA VAL A 49 -5.68 1.99 9.54
C VAL A 49 -5.16 0.55 9.44
N MET A 50 -5.59 -0.21 8.44
CA MET A 50 -5.12 -1.58 8.22
C MET A 50 -3.60 -1.61 7.94
N ALA A 51 -3.10 -0.78 7.02
CA ALA A 51 -1.68 -0.72 6.70
C ALA A 51 -0.83 -0.25 7.88
N ASN A 52 -1.28 0.78 8.60
CA ASN A 52 -0.59 1.27 9.79
C ASN A 52 -0.50 0.19 10.88
N ASN A 53 -1.60 -0.55 11.11
CA ASN A 53 -1.61 -1.64 12.08
C ASN A 53 -0.69 -2.80 11.66
N PHE A 54 -0.61 -3.07 10.36
CA PHE A 54 0.30 -4.08 9.82
C PHE A 54 1.76 -3.67 10.02
N MET A 55 2.11 -2.42 9.69
CA MET A 55 3.47 -1.90 9.84
C MET A 55 3.93 -1.86 11.30
N ARG A 56 3.05 -1.45 12.22
CA ARG A 56 3.33 -1.51 13.67
C ARG A 56 3.62 -2.93 14.15
N LYS A 57 2.81 -3.90 13.70
CA LYS A 57 2.97 -5.31 14.09
C LYS A 57 4.29 -5.88 13.61
N MET A 58 4.73 -5.51 12.41
CA MET A 58 5.99 -6.00 11.86
C MET A 58 7.20 -5.38 12.57
N LEU A 59 7.23 -4.04 12.68
CA LEU A 59 8.33 -3.32 13.32
C LEU A 59 8.31 -3.42 14.86
N LYS A 60 7.32 -4.13 15.41
CA LYS A 60 7.08 -4.27 16.86
C LYS A 60 6.91 -2.92 17.57
N PHE A 61 6.44 -1.90 16.85
CA PHE A 61 6.14 -0.61 17.43
C PHE A 61 4.89 -0.64 18.30
N HIS A 62 4.88 0.20 19.32
CA HIS A 62 3.73 0.34 20.18
C HIS A 62 2.53 0.93 19.39
N LYS A 63 1.31 0.58 19.82
CA LYS A 63 0.07 1.07 19.22
C LYS A 63 -0.07 2.61 19.27
N SER A 64 0.59 3.26 20.22
CA SER A 64 0.53 4.72 20.39
C SER A 64 1.53 5.49 19.55
N THR A 65 2.46 4.84 18.84
CA THR A 65 3.45 5.56 18.02
C THR A 65 2.71 6.43 16.99
N PRO A 66 3.04 7.70 16.78
CA PRO A 66 2.38 8.51 15.76
C PRO A 66 2.56 7.93 14.34
N VAL A 67 1.53 8.01 13.50
CA VAL A 67 1.61 7.53 12.10
C VAL A 67 2.60 8.35 11.28
N CYS A 68 2.70 9.66 11.53
CA CYS A 68 3.67 10.53 10.89
C CYS A 68 5.12 10.07 11.09
N MET A 69 5.44 9.53 12.27
CA MET A 69 6.77 9.01 12.56
C MET A 69 7.06 7.73 11.78
N LEU A 70 6.07 6.85 11.63
CA LEU A 70 6.20 5.65 10.78
C LEU A 70 6.51 6.04 9.33
N ILE A 71 5.71 6.95 8.77
CA ILE A 71 5.86 7.43 7.39
C ILE A 71 7.24 8.06 7.18
N GLY A 72 7.66 8.94 8.11
CA GLY A 72 8.94 9.64 8.01
C GLY A 72 10.15 8.71 8.09
N GLU A 73 10.16 7.75 9.02
CA GLU A 73 11.30 6.85 9.17
C GLU A 73 11.37 5.75 8.10
N LEU A 74 10.22 5.29 7.62
CA LEU A 74 10.15 4.18 6.66
C LEU A 74 10.18 4.66 5.20
N GLY A 75 10.05 5.97 4.96
CA GLY A 75 9.90 6.53 3.61
C GLY A 75 8.61 6.11 2.90
N LEU A 76 7.63 5.62 3.65
CA LEU A 76 6.35 5.13 3.11
C LEU A 76 5.44 6.30 2.75
N LYS A 77 4.61 6.12 1.72
CA LYS A 77 3.55 7.07 1.38
C LYS A 77 2.22 6.70 2.03
N ASN A 78 1.35 7.70 2.20
CA ASN A 78 -0.03 7.40 2.57
C ASN A 78 -0.72 6.60 1.48
N ILE A 79 -1.68 5.76 1.86
CA ILE A 79 -2.46 4.97 0.89
C ILE A 79 -3.25 5.89 -0.04
N SER A 80 -3.68 7.07 0.45
CA SER A 80 -4.32 8.08 -0.39
C SER A 80 -3.45 8.48 -1.59
N GLU A 81 -2.16 8.73 -1.38
CA GLU A 81 -1.24 9.10 -2.45
C GLU A 81 -1.09 7.97 -3.48
N TYR A 82 -1.05 6.72 -3.04
CA TYR A 82 -1.02 5.58 -3.96
C TYR A 82 -2.29 5.46 -4.80
N ILE A 83 -3.45 5.73 -4.20
CA ILE A 83 -4.75 5.71 -4.87
C ILE A 83 -4.84 6.83 -5.90
N GLU A 84 -4.50 8.05 -5.50
CA GLU A 84 -4.52 9.24 -6.37
C GLU A 84 -3.62 9.03 -7.59
N ASN A 85 -2.39 8.55 -7.39
CA ASN A 85 -1.49 8.25 -8.51
C ASN A 85 -2.05 7.19 -9.46
N ARG A 86 -2.71 6.14 -8.94
CA ARG A 86 -3.36 5.13 -9.79
C ARG A 86 -4.54 5.69 -10.56
N MET A 87 -5.41 6.43 -9.89
CA MET A 87 -6.57 7.08 -10.52
C MET A 87 -6.09 8.02 -11.63
N LEU A 88 -5.18 8.93 -11.34
CA LEU A 88 -4.64 9.87 -12.33
C LEU A 88 -4.04 9.15 -13.52
N ASN A 89 -3.17 8.16 -13.30
CA ASN A 89 -2.58 7.39 -14.40
C ASN A 89 -3.64 6.67 -15.24
N PHE A 90 -4.63 6.04 -14.60
CA PHE A 90 -5.71 5.34 -15.30
C PHE A 90 -6.54 6.29 -16.16
N TRP A 91 -7.03 7.39 -15.59
CA TRP A 91 -7.87 8.35 -16.30
C TRP A 91 -7.10 9.13 -17.38
N CYS A 92 -5.84 9.49 -17.13
CA CYS A 92 -4.97 10.09 -18.14
C CYS A 92 -4.70 9.13 -19.31
N ASN A 93 -4.49 7.85 -19.03
CA ASN A 93 -4.30 6.83 -20.07
C ASN A 93 -5.56 6.62 -20.90
N ILE A 94 -6.76 6.71 -20.31
CA ILE A 94 -8.03 6.66 -21.05
C ILE A 94 -8.21 7.93 -21.89
N ALA A 95 -7.91 9.11 -21.34
CA ALA A 95 -8.10 10.38 -22.03
C ALA A 95 -7.12 10.61 -23.19
N THR A 96 -5.92 10.03 -23.10
CA THR A 96 -4.84 10.19 -24.10
C THR A 96 -4.68 8.96 -24.99
N GLY A 97 -5.33 7.84 -24.64
CA GLY A 97 -5.19 6.58 -25.34
C GLY A 97 -5.92 6.57 -26.68
N ASP A 98 -5.33 5.90 -27.68
CA ASP A 98 -5.99 5.65 -28.96
C ASP A 98 -7.25 4.78 -28.77
N ASP A 99 -8.36 5.15 -29.44
CA ASP A 99 -9.65 4.45 -29.42
C ASP A 99 -9.54 2.94 -29.74
N SER A 100 -8.48 2.54 -30.47
CA SER A 100 -8.25 1.15 -30.87
C SER A 100 -7.90 0.19 -29.72
N LYS A 101 -7.58 0.69 -28.52
CA LYS A 101 -7.27 -0.16 -27.35
C LYS A 101 -8.51 -0.55 -26.53
N ILE A 102 -9.68 -0.02 -26.89
CA ILE A 102 -10.95 -0.24 -26.19
C ILE A 102 -11.79 -1.32 -26.92
N SER A 103 -11.31 -1.84 -28.06
CA SER A 103 -11.93 -2.94 -28.83
C SER A 103 -11.29 -4.29 -28.51
#